data_AF-A0A3S4ZYZ8-F1
#
_entry.id   AF-A0A3S4ZYZ8-F1
#
_cell.length_a   1.000
_cell.length_b   1.000
_cell.length_c   1.000
_cell.angle_alpha   90.00
_cell.angle_beta   90.00
_cell.angle_gamma   90.00
#
_symmetry.space_group_name_H-M   'P 1'
#
loop_
_entity.id
_entity.type
_entity.pdbx_description
1 polymer ?
#
loop_
_entity_poly.entity_id
_entity_poly.type
_entity_poly.pdbx_seq_one_letter_code
_entity_poly.pdbx_strand_id
1 'polypeptide(L)'
;MHSLNCNAVVGYTEECCLYEDVCILSSYGTAVHLNPNWAHSPRPCSVANLLERRAAASTTTSTDAGRLVEDIKNVVLPSDELGKL
;
A
#
# COMPACT_ATOMS: atom_id res chain seq x y z
N MET A 1 20.52 5.09 -7.73
CA MET A 1 19.25 4.33 -7.77
C MET A 1 19.48 2.87 -8.21
N HIS A 2 20.17 2.63 -9.33
CA HIS A 2 20.47 1.28 -9.83
C HIS A 2 21.28 0.38 -8.87
N SER A 3 22.15 0.96 -8.05
CA SER A 3 22.97 0.22 -7.08
C SER A 3 22.21 -0.30 -5.84
N LEU A 4 21.03 0.24 -5.55
CA LEU A 4 20.23 -0.10 -4.37
C LEU A 4 18.99 -0.93 -4.71
N ASN A 5 18.85 -1.36 -5.97
CA ASN A 5 17.68 -2.06 -6.48
C ASN A 5 16.35 -1.32 -6.19
N CYS A 6 16.39 0.01 -6.13
CA CYS A 6 15.22 0.88 -5.94
C CYS A 6 14.69 1.37 -7.30
N ASN A 7 13.39 1.71 -7.36
CA ASN A 7 12.74 2.19 -8.58
C ASN A 7 12.17 3.61 -8.47
N ALA A 8 12.24 4.24 -7.29
CA ALA A 8 11.83 5.63 -7.09
C ALA A 8 12.65 6.31 -5.99
N VAL A 9 12.60 7.65 -5.95
CA VAL A 9 13.12 8.49 -4.86
C VAL A 9 11.97 9.36 -4.37
N VAL A 10 11.77 9.43 -3.06
CA VAL A 10 10.69 10.20 -2.42
C VAL A 10 11.29 11.25 -1.49
N GLY A 11 10.59 12.37 -1.32
CA GLY A 11 11.05 13.48 -0.48
C GLY A 11 12.27 14.19 -1.07
N TYR A 12 12.33 14.27 -2.40
CA TYR A 12 13.43 14.93 -3.10
C TYR A 12 13.52 16.39 -2.68
N THR A 13 14.71 16.80 -2.24
CA THR A 13 15.04 18.16 -1.80
C THR A 13 16.41 18.53 -2.36
N GLU A 14 16.57 19.78 -2.75
CA GLU A 14 17.79 20.28 -3.36
C GLU A 14 18.23 21.58 -2.71
N GLU A 15 19.54 21.72 -2.54
CA GLU A 15 20.20 22.85 -1.93
C GLU A 15 21.34 23.29 -2.84
N CYS A 16 21.39 24.59 -3.11
CA CYS A 16 22.40 25.20 -3.96
C CYS A 16 23.18 26.22 -3.15
N CYS A 17 24.48 26.00 -3.03
CA CYS A 17 25.39 26.90 -2.33
C CYS A 17 26.38 27.50 -3.34
N LEU A 18 26.41 28.82 -3.39
CA LEU A 18 27.39 29.58 -4.16
C LEU A 18 28.50 30.04 -3.20
N TYR A 19 29.73 29.67 -3.49
CA TYR A 19 30.90 30.12 -2.74
C TYR A 19 32.01 30.53 -3.71
N GLU A 20 32.38 31.81 -3.67
CA GLU A 20 33.28 32.44 -4.64
C GLU A 20 32.85 32.11 -6.08
N ASP A 21 33.73 31.48 -6.87
CA ASP A 21 33.48 31.09 -8.27
C ASP A 21 33.01 29.62 -8.40
N VAL A 22 32.60 28.99 -7.30
CA VAL A 22 32.16 27.59 -7.26
C VAL A 22 30.67 27.52 -6.89
N CYS A 23 29.94 26.68 -7.61
CA CYS A 23 28.56 26.31 -7.30
C CYS A 23 28.51 24.85 -6.87
N ILE A 24 27.96 24.61 -5.68
CA ILE A 24 27.73 23.27 -5.14
C ILE A 24 26.23 23.01 -5.16
N LEU A 25 25.83 22.03 -5.96
CA LEU A 25 24.47 21.51 -5.97
C LEU A 25 24.41 20.21 -5.19
N SER A 26 23.69 20.23 -4.08
CA SER A 26 23.41 19.05 -3.26
C SER A 26 21.96 18.63 -3.45
N SER A 27 21.73 17.34 -3.65
CA SER A 27 20.40 16.77 -3.76
C SER A 27 20.24 15.60 -2.80
N TYR A 28 19.08 15.53 -2.17
CA TYR A 28 18.77 14.58 -1.11
C TYR A 28 17.41 13.96 -1.38
N GLY A 29 17.23 12.74 -0.88
CA GLY A 29 15.96 12.04 -0.94
C GLY A 29 16.11 10.61 -0.46
N THR A 30 14.98 9.94 -0.25
CA THR A 30 14.96 8.53 0.19
C THR A 30 14.73 7.63 -1.00
N ALA A 31 15.68 6.74 -1.29
CA ALA A 31 15.52 5.72 -2.32
C ALA A 31 14.54 4.64 -1.83
N VAL A 32 13.54 4.31 -2.65
CA VAL A 32 12.50 3.35 -2.31
C VAL A 32 12.21 2.39 -3.48
N HIS A 33 11.76 1.19 -3.16
CA HIS A 33 11.20 0.25 -4.13
C HIS A 33 9.68 0.19 -3.96
N LEU A 34 8.95 0.80 -4.88
CA LEU A 34 7.49 0.81 -4.89
C LEU A 34 6.95 -0.38 -5.68
N ASN A 35 5.93 -1.04 -5.15
CA ASN A 35 5.18 -2.05 -5.90
C ASN A 35 4.12 -1.33 -6.76
N PRO A 36 4.22 -1.33 -8.10
CA PRO A 36 3.25 -0.64 -8.96
C PRO A 36 1.84 -1.22 -8.85
N ASN A 37 1.70 -2.48 -8.43
CA ASN A 37 0.40 -3.14 -8.24
C ASN A 37 -0.41 -2.53 -7.08
N TRP A 38 0.22 -1.73 -6.20
CA TRP A 38 -0.50 -1.04 -5.13
C TRP A 38 -1.54 -0.05 -5.68
N ALA A 39 -1.29 0.54 -6.87
CA ALA A 39 -2.21 1.50 -7.49
C ALA A 39 -3.46 0.83 -8.06
N HIS A 40 -3.38 -0.46 -8.39
CA HIS A 40 -4.47 -1.27 -8.95
C HIS A 40 -5.09 -2.22 -7.92
N SER A 41 -4.55 -2.29 -6.71
CA SER A 41 -5.16 -3.08 -5.64
C SER A 41 -6.55 -2.51 -5.35
N PRO A 42 -7.62 -3.32 -5.46
CA PRO A 42 -8.94 -2.92 -5.01
C PRO A 42 -8.79 -2.58 -3.54
N ARG A 43 -8.95 -1.31 -3.17
CA ARG A 43 -8.94 -0.92 -1.77
C ARG A 43 -9.95 -1.83 -1.05
N PRO A 44 -9.60 -2.43 0.11
CA PRO A 44 -10.50 -3.32 0.84
C PRO A 44 -11.81 -2.62 1.27
N CYS A 45 -11.88 -1.30 1.11
CA CYS A 45 -13.02 -0.44 1.33
C CYS A 45 -13.34 0.47 0.12
N SER A 46 -13.20 -0.03 -1.11
CA SER A 46 -13.92 0.60 -2.22
C SER A 46 -15.41 0.45 -1.99
N VAL A 47 -16.17 1.55 -2.00
CA VAL A 47 -17.65 1.53 -1.94
C VAL A 47 -18.24 0.65 -3.04
N ALA A 48 -17.54 0.47 -4.16
CA ALA A 48 -17.93 -0.46 -5.22
C ALA A 48 -17.88 -1.92 -4.74
N ASN A 49 -16.81 -2.34 -4.06
CA ASN A 49 -16.69 -3.69 -3.50
C ASN A 49 -17.72 -3.93 -2.37
N LEU A 50 -18.06 -2.88 -1.60
CA LEU A 50 -19.09 -2.98 -0.55
C LEU A 50 -20.51 -3.08 -1.14
N LEU A 51 -20.78 -2.37 -2.24
CA LEU A 51 -22.04 -2.48 -2.99
C LEU A 51 -22.17 -3.83 -3.68
N GLU A 52 -21.10 -4.33 -4.31
CA GLU A 52 -21.08 -5.67 -4.93
C GLU A 52 -21.25 -6.77 -3.88
N ARG A 53 -20.59 -6.67 -2.71
CA ARG A 53 -20.82 -7.61 -1.60
C ARG A 53 -22.24 -7.53 -1.03
N ARG A 54 -22.88 -6.35 -1.01
CA ARG A 54 -24.31 -6.22 -0.65
C ARG A 54 -25.25 -6.83 -1.70
N ALA A 55 -24.95 -6.66 -2.99
CA ALA A 55 -25.71 -7.27 -4.07
C ALA A 55 -25.58 -8.81 -4.08
N ALA A 56 -24.41 -9.34 -3.70
CA ALA A 56 -24.21 -10.78 -3.50
C ALA A 56 -24.93 -11.30 -2.24
N ALA A 57 -25.00 -10.50 -1.17
CA ALA A 57 -25.68 -10.86 0.08
C ALA A 57 -27.22 -10.82 0.00
N SER A 58 -27.80 -10.14 -0.99
CA SER A 58 -29.26 -10.05 -1.14
C SER A 58 -29.93 -11.29 -1.76
N THR A 59 -29.17 -12.35 -2.06
CA THR A 59 -29.70 -13.57 -2.72
C THR A 59 -29.90 -14.77 -1.78
N THR A 60 -29.48 -14.71 -0.51
CA THR A 60 -29.71 -15.84 0.43
C THR A 60 -30.64 -15.45 1.56
N THR A 61 -31.91 -15.80 1.39
CA THR A 61 -32.90 -15.92 2.45
C THR A 61 -32.40 -16.83 3.58
N SER A 62 -32.44 -16.31 4.81
CA SER A 62 -32.62 -17.02 6.08
C SER A 62 -31.62 -18.13 6.49
N THR A 63 -30.46 -17.78 7.07
CA THR A 63 -29.83 -18.40 8.28
C THR A 63 -28.44 -17.77 8.55
N ASP A 64 -28.36 -16.53 9.05
CA ASP A 64 -27.07 -15.80 9.06
C ASP A 64 -26.81 -14.98 10.34
N ALA A 65 -26.65 -15.66 11.47
CA ALA A 65 -26.09 -15.05 12.68
C ALA A 65 -24.72 -15.64 13.09
N GLY A 66 -24.29 -16.74 12.47
CA GLY A 66 -23.03 -17.44 12.81
C GLY A 66 -21.82 -17.04 11.97
N ARG A 67 -22.03 -16.55 10.74
CA ARG A 67 -20.95 -16.37 9.75
C ARG A 67 -20.21 -15.02 9.87
N LEU A 68 -20.86 -14.03 10.47
CA LEU A 68 -20.31 -12.68 10.65
C LEU A 68 -19.10 -12.62 11.59
N VAL A 69 -18.96 -13.58 12.50
CA VAL A 69 -17.84 -13.63 13.46
C VAL A 69 -16.55 -14.16 12.80
N GLU A 70 -16.66 -15.08 11.83
CA GLU A 70 -15.49 -15.60 11.12
C GLU A 70 -14.93 -14.59 10.13
N ASP A 71 -15.78 -13.81 9.47
CA ASP A 71 -15.35 -12.75 8.55
C ASP A 71 -14.61 -11.61 9.26
N ILE A 72 -14.96 -11.29 10.52
CA ILE A 72 -14.26 -10.26 11.31
C ILE A 72 -12.88 -10.75 11.77
N LYS A 73 -12.70 -12.04 12.04
CA LYS A 73 -11.38 -12.60 12.40
C LYS A 73 -10.37 -12.48 11.24
N ASN A 74 -10.84 -12.65 10.00
CA ASN A 74 -9.99 -12.57 8.81
C ASN A 74 -9.64 -11.13 8.38
N VAL A 75 -10.33 -10.12 8.93
CA VAL A 75 -10.01 -8.70 8.69
C VAL A 75 -8.94 -8.19 9.65
N VAL A 76 -8.80 -8.77 10.85
CA VAL A 76 -7.98 -8.18 11.92
C VAL A 76 -6.57 -8.77 12.02
N LEU A 77 -6.28 -9.98 11.53
CA LEU A 77 -4.89 -10.47 11.49
C LEU A 77 -4.67 -11.43 10.31
N PRO A 78 -3.95 -11.06 9.24
CA PRO A 78 -3.41 -12.05 8.32
C PRO A 78 -2.37 -12.88 9.08
N SER A 79 -2.74 -14.11 9.45
CA SER A 79 -1.92 -15.02 10.25
C SER A 79 -0.87 -15.78 9.42
N ASP A 80 -0.43 -15.22 8.28
CA ASP A 80 0.46 -15.91 7.33
C ASP A 80 1.85 -15.26 7.18
N GLU A 81 2.44 -14.75 8.27
CA GLU A 81 3.90 -14.56 8.37
C GLU A 81 4.45 -15.13 9.68
N LEU A 82 4.23 -16.42 9.91
CA LEU A 82 5.10 -17.21 10.79
C LEU A 82 5.54 -18.48 10.05
N GLY A 83 6.55 -18.32 9.19
CA GLY A 83 7.13 -19.46 8.48
C GLY A 83 8.08 -19.09 7.35
N LYS A 84 9.09 -18.27 7.62
CA LYS A 84 10.37 -18.21 6.89
C LYS A 84 11.33 -17.20 7.54
N LEU A 85 11.96 -17.61 8.64
CA LEU A 85 13.37 -17.36 8.90
C LEU A 85 13.92 -18.52 9.73
#